data_AF-A0A930DGL4-F1
#
_entry.id   AF-A0A930DGL4-F1
#
_cell.length_a   1.000
_cell.length_b   1.000
_cell.length_c   1.000
_cell.angle_alpha   90.00
_cell.angle_beta   90.00
_cell.angle_gamma   90.00
#
_symmetry.space_group_name_H-M   'P 1'
#
loop_
_entity.id
_entity.type
_entity.pdbx_description
1 polymer ?
#
loop_
_entity_poly.entity_id
_entity_poly.type
_entity_poly.pdbx_seq_one_letter_code
_entity_poly.pdbx_strand_id
1 'polypeptide(L)'
;TGLNLVGADIVIHYDPWWNFAAQNQATDRAHRIGQKNKVTVYRLIAKGTIEEKIVKLQESKKDLADRVLNFEEGISLANISKEELLELLG
;
A
#
# COMPACT_ATOMS: atom_id res chain seq x y z
N THR A 1 -3.94 7.02 -16.49
CA THR A 1 -4.74 6.39 -17.56
C THR A 1 -5.60 5.29 -16.97
N GLY A 2 -6.91 5.27 -17.27
CA GLY A 2 -7.89 4.37 -16.64
C GLY A 2 -8.16 3.09 -17.43
N LEU A 3 -7.14 2.25 -17.64
CA LEU A 3 -7.27 0.97 -18.34
C LEU A 3 -8.01 -0.07 -17.48
N ASN A 4 -8.96 -0.80 -18.07
CA ASN A 4 -9.73 -1.86 -17.39
C ASN A 4 -9.26 -3.24 -17.84
N LEU A 5 -8.93 -4.10 -16.89
CA LEU A 5 -8.40 -5.46 -17.09
C LEU A 5 -9.28 -6.51 -16.39
N VAL A 6 -10.61 -6.30 -16.40
CA VAL A 6 -11.61 -7.13 -15.68
C VAL A 6 -11.72 -8.59 -16.15
N GLY A 7 -10.95 -9.00 -17.16
CA GLY A 7 -10.80 -10.41 -17.55
C GLY A 7 -9.62 -11.13 -16.89
N ALA A 8 -8.80 -10.41 -16.12
CA ALA A 8 -7.66 -10.96 -15.41
C ALA A 8 -8.03 -11.30 -13.96
N ASP A 9 -7.83 -12.55 -13.59
CA ASP A 9 -8.15 -13.05 -12.24
C ASP A 9 -6.89 -13.22 -11.38
N ILE A 10 -5.71 -13.03 -11.99
CA ILE A 10 -4.42 -13.13 -11.32
C ILE A 10 -3.62 -11.85 -11.63
N VAL A 11 -3.12 -11.21 -10.59
CA VAL A 11 -2.18 -10.08 -10.67
C VAL A 11 -0.88 -10.48 -10.01
N ILE A 12 0.25 -10.30 -10.70
CA ILE A 12 1.58 -10.61 -10.17
C ILE A 12 2.37 -9.31 -10.11
N HIS A 13 2.64 -8.84 -8.89
CA HIS A 13 3.60 -7.76 -8.66
C HIS A 13 4.99 -8.38 -8.60
N TYR A 14 5.79 -8.12 -9.64
CA TYR A 14 7.10 -8.72 -9.81
C TYR A 14 8.15 -8.14 -8.87
N ASP A 15 8.05 -6.83 -8.59
CA ASP A 15 8.95 -6.07 -7.75
C ASP A 15 8.17 -5.19 -6.74
N PRO A 16 8.66 -4.99 -5.51
CA PRO A 16 8.03 -4.10 -4.55
C PRO A 16 8.33 -2.64 -4.86
N TRP A 17 7.29 -1.85 -5.12
CA TRP A 17 7.42 -0.42 -5.34
C TRP A 17 7.54 0.35 -4.02
N TRP A 18 8.19 1.51 -4.00
CA TRP A 18 8.28 2.33 -2.77
C TRP A 18 6.92 2.90 -2.31
N ASN A 19 5.98 3.07 -3.25
CA ASN A 19 4.66 3.64 -3.00
C ASN A 19 3.58 2.56 -3.10
N PHE A 20 3.01 2.19 -1.95
CA PHE A 20 1.94 1.19 -1.84
C PHE A 20 0.68 1.59 -2.62
N ALA A 21 0.32 2.88 -2.65
CA ALA A 21 -0.89 3.35 -3.34
C ALA A 21 -0.80 3.16 -4.87
N ALA A 22 0.39 3.34 -5.45
CA ALA A 22 0.62 3.10 -6.87
C ALA A 22 0.48 1.61 -7.22
N GLN A 23 0.96 0.72 -6.33
CA GLN A 23 0.79 -0.72 -6.47
C GLN A 23 -0.69 -1.14 -6.40
N ASN A 24 -1.45 -0.56 -5.47
CA ASN A 24 -2.90 -0.80 -5.38
C ASN A 24 -3.62 -0.33 -6.63
N GLN A 25 -3.30 0.85 -7.15
CA GLN A 25 -3.89 1.36 -8.39
C GLN A 25 -3.63 0.41 -9.57
N ALA A 26 -2.48 -0.27 -9.62
CA ALA A 26 -2.21 -1.27 -10.63
C ALA A 26 -3.10 -2.52 -10.47
N THR A 27 -3.30 -3.00 -9.23
CA THR A 27 -4.24 -4.09 -8.89
C THR A 27 -5.68 -3.72 -9.25
N ASP A 28 -6.10 -2.49 -8.97
CA ASP A 28 -7.46 -1.98 -9.19
C ASP A 28 -7.86 -1.97 -10.68
N ARG A 29 -6.90 -2.11 -11.59
CA ARG A 29 -7.20 -2.29 -13.02
C ARG A 29 -7.91 -3.63 -13.27
N ALA A 30 -7.49 -4.69 -12.56
CA ALA A 30 -8.10 -6.02 -12.64
C ALA A 30 -9.24 -6.19 -11.63
N HIS A 31 -9.07 -5.67 -10.41
CA HIS A 31 -10.11 -5.65 -9.38
C HIS A 31 -11.02 -4.43 -9.58
N ARG A 32 -11.88 -4.49 -10.60
CA ARG A 32 -12.77 -3.40 -10.99
C ARG A 32 -14.20 -3.87 -11.24
N ILE A 33 -15.15 -2.92 -11.18
CA ILE A 33 -16.56 -3.14 -11.53
C ILE A 33 -16.64 -3.84 -12.90
N GLY A 34 -17.30 -4.99 -12.94
CA GLY A 34 -17.42 -5.85 -14.13
C GLY A 34 -16.59 -7.14 -14.06
N GLN A 35 -15.69 -7.27 -13.10
CA GLN A 35 -15.00 -8.52 -12.79
C GLN A 35 -15.97 -9.50 -12.11
N LYS A 36 -15.97 -10.76 -12.57
CA LYS A 36 -16.87 -11.83 -12.11
C LYS A 36 -16.17 -12.88 -11.25
N ASN A 37 -14.85 -12.96 -11.36
CA ASN A 37 -14.03 -13.96 -10.68
C ASN A 37 -13.25 -13.32 -9.53
N LYS A 38 -12.76 -14.16 -8.61
CA LYS A 38 -11.91 -13.71 -7.51
C LYS A 38 -10.53 -13.32 -8.04
N VAL A 39 -10.17 -12.04 -7.90
CA VAL A 39 -8.83 -11.56 -8.24
C VAL A 39 -7.84 -11.97 -7.14
N THR A 40 -6.83 -12.75 -7.51
CA THR A 40 -5.75 -13.18 -6.62
C THR A 40 -4.49 -12.38 -6.93
N VAL A 41 -3.90 -11.79 -5.90
CA VAL A 41 -2.70 -10.96 -6.04
C VAL A 41 -1.51 -11.68 -5.44
N TYR A 42 -0.48 -11.91 -6.25
CA TYR A 42 0.81 -12.43 -5.82
C TYR A 42 1.82 -11.30 -5.78
N ARG A 43 2.63 -11.27 -4.72
CA ARG A 43 3.76 -10.36 -4.57
C ARG A 43 5.02 -11.21 -4.51
N LEU A 44 5.93 -11.00 -5.46
CA LEU A 44 7.23 -11.64 -5.44
C LEU A 44 8.19 -10.74 -4.65
N ILE A 45 8.89 -11.35 -3.70
CA ILE A 45 9.87 -10.67 -2.84
C ILE A 45 11.10 -11.55 -2.78
N ALA A 46 12.23 -11.02 -3.25
CA ALA A 46 13.51 -11.72 -3.23
C ALA A 46 14.10 -11.72 -1.82
N LYS A 47 14.24 -12.92 -1.25
CA LYS A 47 14.82 -13.14 0.09
C LYS A 47 16.30 -12.74 0.14
N GLY A 48 16.70 -12.08 1.22
CA GLY A 48 18.09 -11.65 1.44
C GLY A 48 18.49 -10.44 0.60
N THR A 49 17.52 -9.72 0.02
CA THR A 49 17.77 -8.53 -0.82
C THR A 49 17.20 -7.27 -0.17
N ILE A 50 17.43 -6.13 -0.82
CA ILE A 50 16.85 -4.84 -0.41
C ILE A 50 15.32 -4.85 -0.39
N GLU A 51 14.68 -5.73 -1.16
CA GLU A 51 13.23 -5.82 -1.29
C GLU A 51 12.53 -6.10 0.05
N GLU A 52 13.14 -6.87 0.94
CA GLU A 52 12.59 -7.11 2.29
C GLU A 52 12.54 -5.83 3.14
N LYS A 53 13.53 -4.94 2.97
CA LYS A 53 13.53 -3.63 3.65
C LYS A 53 12.48 -2.70 3.06
N ILE A 54 12.27 -2.73 1.74
CA ILE A 54 11.24 -1.95 1.06
C ILE A 54 9.85 -2.34 1.59
N VAL A 55 9.57 -3.65 1.70
CA VAL A 55 8.29 -4.14 2.22
C VAL A 55 8.07 -3.70 3.67
N LYS A 56 9.08 -3.83 4.53
CA LYS A 56 9.00 -3.33 5.92
C LYS A 56 8.71 -1.84 5.98
N LEU A 57 9.37 -1.04 5.12
CA LEU A 57 9.14 0.40 5.05
C LEU A 57 7.72 0.73 4.58
N GLN A 58 7.18 -0.02 3.61
CA GLN A 58 5.78 0.14 3.19
C GLN A 58 4.82 -0.10 4.36
N GLU A 59 5.05 -1.16 5.15
CA GLU A 59 4.23 -1.49 6.33
C GLU A 59 4.30 -0.38 7.37
N SER A 60 5.50 0.09 7.74
CA SER A 60 5.65 1.21 8.67
C SER A 60 4.95 2.48 8.19
N LYS A 61 5.06 2.81 6.90
CA LYS A 61 4.35 3.97 6.30
C LYS A 61 2.84 3.79 6.32
N LYS A 62 2.33 2.58 6.07
CA LYS A 62 0.91 2.28 6.13
C LYS A 62 0.39 2.40 7.55
N ASP A 63 1.05 1.79 8.53
CA ASP A 63 0.65 1.85 9.93
C ASP A 63 0.62 3.29 10.44
N LEU A 64 1.59 4.10 10.01
CA LEU A 64 1.62 5.52 10.31
C LEU A 64 0.46 6.28 9.67
N ALA A 65 0.16 6.04 8.40
CA ALA A 65 -0.98 6.64 7.71
C ALA A 65 -2.33 6.22 8.34
N ASP A 66 -2.48 4.94 8.69
CA ASP A 66 -3.66 4.40 9.35
C ASP A 66 -3.83 5.06 10.73
N ARG A 67 -2.74 5.24 11.50
CA ARG A 67 -2.78 6.02 12.75
C ARG A 67 -3.29 7.42 12.49
N VAL A 68 -2.71 8.16 11.54
CA VAL A 68 -3.10 9.54 11.16
C VAL A 68 -4.59 9.63 10.81
N LEU A 69 -5.11 8.71 9.99
CA LEU A 69 -6.52 8.71 9.57
C LEU A 69 -7.47 8.38 10.74
N ASN A 70 -7.05 7.52 11.66
CA ASN A 70 -7.83 7.20 12.86
C ASN A 70 -7.85 8.34 13.90
N PHE A 71 -7.05 9.41 13.76
CA PHE A 71 -7.14 10.59 14.64
C PHE A 71 -8.44 11.40 14.41
N GLU A 72 -9.15 11.20 13.29
CA GLU A 72 -10.41 11.92 13.02
C GLU A 72 -11.55 11.56 14.00
N GLU A 73 -11.48 10.43 14.73
CA GLU A 73 -12.51 10.05 15.72
C GLU A 73 -12.26 10.57 17.16
N GLY A 74 -11.26 11.44 17.37
CA GLY A 74 -11.24 12.30 18.58
C GLY A 74 -10.00 12.26 19.46
N ILE A 75 -8.80 12.18 18.88
CA ILE A 75 -7.56 12.42 19.64
C ILE A 75 -6.83 13.62 19.03
N SER A 76 -6.69 14.67 19.85
CA SER A 76 -6.02 15.91 19.49
C SER A 76 -4.60 15.65 18.98
N LEU A 77 -4.22 16.34 17.89
CA LEU A 77 -2.84 16.45 17.35
C LEU A 77 -1.78 16.81 18.41
N ALA A 78 -2.20 17.22 19.61
CA ALA A 78 -1.35 17.53 20.76
C ALA A 78 -0.57 16.33 21.35
N ASN A 79 -0.95 15.08 21.03
CA ASN A 79 -0.30 13.88 21.59
C ASN A 79 0.72 13.22 20.65
N ILE A 80 0.89 13.73 19.42
CA ILE A 80 1.92 13.22 18.51
C ILE A 80 3.24 13.86 18.93
N SER A 81 4.22 13.03 19.28
CA SER A 81 5.56 13.51 19.65
C SER A 81 6.23 14.20 18.47
N LYS A 82 7.13 15.14 18.74
CA LYS A 82 7.84 15.88 17.69
C LYS A 82 8.63 14.92 16.79
N GLU A 83 9.15 13.83 17.36
CA GLU A 83 9.85 12.76 16.65
C GLU A 83 8.93 12.03 15.67
N GLU A 84 7.72 11.64 16.08
CA GLU A 84 6.73 11.01 15.20
C GLU A 84 6.27 11.97 14.09
N LEU A 85 6.20 13.27 14.37
CA LEU A 85 5.82 14.28 13.39
C LEU A 85 6.93 14.57 12.38
N LEU A 86 8.20 14.47 12.80
CA LEU A 86 9.34 14.51 11.89
C LEU A 86 9.42 13.24 11.02
N GLU A 87 9.16 12.07 11.58
CA GLU A 87 9.05 10.82 10.79
C GLU A 87 7.90 10.89 9.77
N LEU A 88 6.82 11.61 10.07
CA LEU A 88 5.72 11.87 9.14
C LEU A 88 6.12 12.76 7.95
N LEU A 89 7.05 13.69 8.15
CA LEU A 89 7.43 14.71 7.16
C LEU A 89 8.71 14.37 6.37
N GLY A 90 9.53 13.43 6.86
CA GLY A 90 10.75 12.96 6.20
C GLY A 90 12.03 13.37 6.92
#